data_AF-A0A2D9WJP3-F1
#
_entry.id   AF-A0A2D9WJP3-F1
#
_cell.length_a   1.000
_cell.length_b   1.000
_cell.length_c   1.000
_cell.angle_alpha   90.00
_cell.angle_beta   90.00
_cell.angle_gamma   90.00
#
_symmetry.space_group_name_H-M   'P 1'
#
loop_
_entity.id
_entity.type
_entity.pdbx_description
1 polymer ?
#
loop_
_entity_poly.entity_id
_entity_poly.type
_entity_poly.pdbx_seq_one_letter_code
_entity_poly.pdbx_strand_id
1 'polypeptide(L)'
;MDSFLFNACTTTGIVCRPNCPPGRRTKPEHRRYFKTLGDARQNGYRECLVCKPSDGPKGPWQSVKDRRQKIGNSFSMSTSLINDSNQISKGHNISKVDRNKTKSNLNELSDYTAKNTDLEEDLFTD
;
A
#
# COMPACT_ATOMS: atom_id res chain seq x y z
N MET A 1 4.11 8.29 -30.97
CA MET A 1 3.25 7.38 -30.18
C MET A 1 3.27 7.85 -28.73
N ASP A 2 2.21 8.50 -28.27
CA ASP A 2 2.11 8.99 -26.89
C ASP A 2 2.13 7.82 -25.90
N SER A 3 3.15 7.80 -25.03
CA SER A 3 3.27 6.80 -23.97
C SER A 3 2.34 7.17 -22.82
N PHE A 4 1.10 6.65 -22.85
CA PHE A 4 0.17 6.83 -21.73
C PHE A 4 0.64 6.05 -20.50
N LEU A 5 0.73 6.73 -19.36
CA LEU A 5 1.24 6.15 -18.12
C LEU A 5 0.13 5.62 -17.20
N PHE A 6 -1.12 5.93 -17.48
CA PHE A 6 -2.27 5.53 -16.66
C PHE A 6 -3.46 5.14 -17.53
N ASN A 7 -4.28 4.20 -17.03
CA ASN A 7 -5.58 3.88 -17.60
C ASN A 7 -6.67 4.15 -16.56
N ALA A 8 -7.87 4.51 -17.01
CA ALA A 8 -9.00 4.71 -16.15
C ALA A 8 -10.23 4.01 -16.71
N CYS A 9 -11.16 3.66 -15.83
CA CYS A 9 -12.38 2.97 -16.18
C CYS A 9 -13.58 3.88 -15.91
N THR A 10 -14.34 4.22 -16.96
CA THR A 10 -15.49 5.15 -16.86
C THR A 10 -16.59 4.63 -15.94
N THR A 11 -16.86 3.32 -15.94
CA THR A 11 -17.94 2.74 -15.12
C THR A 11 -17.59 2.68 -13.65
N THR A 12 -16.32 2.49 -13.31
CA THR A 12 -15.89 2.44 -11.91
C THR A 12 -15.43 3.80 -11.39
N GLY A 13 -15.04 4.73 -12.26
CA GLY A 13 -14.42 6.00 -11.88
C GLY A 13 -13.03 5.84 -11.25
N ILE A 14 -12.30 4.77 -11.58
CA ILE A 14 -10.99 4.46 -10.99
C ILE A 14 -9.87 4.62 -12.03
N VAL A 15 -8.77 5.27 -11.64
CA VAL A 15 -7.51 5.31 -12.39
C VAL A 15 -6.49 4.31 -11.84
N CYS A 16 -5.87 3.54 -12.73
CA CYS A 16 -4.90 2.50 -12.45
C CYS A 16 -3.59 2.67 -13.27
N ARG A 17 -2.53 2.02 -12.79
CA ARG A 17 -1.30 1.81 -13.58
C ARG A 17 -1.53 0.81 -14.73
N PRO A 18 -0.71 0.85 -15.79
CA PRO A 18 -0.64 -0.20 -16.80
C PRO A 18 -0.40 -1.55 -16.13
N ASN A 19 -0.98 -2.62 -16.67
CA ASN A 19 -0.90 -3.98 -16.13
C ASN A 19 -1.52 -4.21 -14.72
N CYS A 20 -2.14 -3.21 -14.10
CA CYS A 20 -2.89 -3.39 -12.85
C CYS A 20 -4.04 -4.40 -13.05
N PRO A 21 -4.28 -5.38 -12.14
CA PRO A 21 -5.29 -6.42 -12.37
C PRO A 21 -6.74 -5.89 -12.53
N PRO A 22 -7.21 -4.89 -11.74
CA PRO A 22 -8.44 -4.16 -12.04
C PRO A 22 -8.43 -3.45 -13.40
N GLY A 23 -7.37 -2.70 -13.72
CA GLY A 23 -7.26 -1.93 -14.97
C GLY A 23 -7.25 -2.83 -16.22
N ARG A 24 -6.53 -3.96 -16.16
CA ARG A 24 -6.44 -4.95 -17.25
C ARG A 24 -7.80 -5.53 -17.63
N ARG A 25 -8.69 -5.72 -16.65
CA ARG A 25 -10.06 -6.26 -16.84
C ARG A 25 -11.06 -5.23 -17.37
N THR A 26 -10.70 -3.95 -17.42
CA THR A 26 -11.57 -2.91 -17.97
C THR A 26 -11.79 -3.14 -19.46
N LYS A 27 -13.06 -3.23 -19.88
CA LYS A 27 -13.42 -3.32 -21.30
C LYS A 27 -12.86 -2.12 -22.08
N PRO A 28 -12.40 -2.29 -23.34
CA PRO A 28 -11.86 -1.19 -24.13
C PRO A 28 -12.81 0.02 -24.24
N GLU A 29 -14.11 -0.23 -24.35
CA GLU A 29 -15.17 0.80 -24.43
C GLU A 29 -15.21 1.76 -23.23
N HIS A 30 -14.85 1.25 -22.05
CA HIS A 30 -14.85 2.03 -20.80
C HIS A 30 -13.45 2.53 -20.44
N ARG A 31 -12.45 2.25 -21.27
CA ARG A 31 -11.05 2.56 -20.97
C ARG A 31 -10.69 3.95 -21.49
N ARG A 32 -10.23 4.80 -20.58
CA ARG A 32 -9.59 6.09 -20.89
C ARG A 32 -8.12 6.03 -20.53
N TYR A 33 -7.31 6.86 -21.17
CA TYR A 33 -5.87 6.91 -20.95
C TYR A 33 -5.47 8.32 -20.56
N PHE A 34 -4.54 8.43 -19.60
CA PHE A 34 -4.06 9.71 -19.09
C PHE A 34 -2.52 9.72 -19.06
N LYS A 35 -1.94 10.89 -19.34
CA LYS A 35 -0.48 11.10 -19.27
C LYS A 35 0.00 11.23 -17.83
N THR A 36 -0.81 11.84 -16.97
CA THR A 36 -0.48 12.07 -15.56
C THR A 36 -1.64 11.65 -14.66
N LEU A 37 -1.33 11.41 -13.38
CA LEU A 37 -2.33 11.12 -12.35
C LEU A 37 -3.17 12.37 -12.01
N GLY A 38 -2.58 13.56 -12.13
CA GLY A 38 -3.28 14.84 -11.89
C GLY A 38 -4.40 15.07 -12.89
N ASP A 39 -4.14 14.80 -14.17
CA ASP A 39 -5.12 14.88 -15.25
C ASP A 39 -6.32 13.94 -15.00
N ALA A 40 -6.06 12.69 -14.60
CA ALA A 40 -7.13 11.76 -14.22
C ALA A 40 -7.96 12.27 -13.02
N ARG A 41 -7.34 12.85 -11.99
CA ARG A 41 -8.06 13.42 -10.85
C ARG A 41 -8.91 14.63 -11.25
N GLN A 42 -8.41 15.49 -12.12
CA GLN A 42 -9.16 16.64 -12.65
C GLN A 42 -10.39 16.19 -13.45
N ASN A 43 -10.31 15.04 -14.12
CA ASN A 43 -11.44 14.40 -14.80
C ASN A 43 -12.35 13.58 -13.86
N GLY A 44 -12.17 13.66 -12.53
CA GLY A 44 -13.06 13.04 -11.54
C GLY A 44 -12.78 11.57 -11.23
N TYR A 45 -11.64 11.02 -11.64
CA TYR A 45 -11.26 9.64 -11.32
C TYR A 45 -10.57 9.53 -9.96
N ARG A 46 -10.97 8.55 -9.15
CA ARG A 46 -10.31 8.20 -7.88
C ARG A 46 -9.16 7.21 -8.08
N GLU A 47 -8.21 7.22 -7.17
CA GLU A 47 -7.04 6.34 -7.24
C GLU A 47 -7.37 4.89 -6.92
N CYS A 48 -6.75 3.95 -7.63
CA CYS A 48 -6.91 2.52 -7.38
C CYS A 48 -6.20 2.09 -6.09
N LEU A 49 -6.93 1.47 -5.16
CA LEU A 49 -6.38 0.97 -3.90
C LEU A 49 -5.44 -0.25 -4.05
N VAL A 50 -5.49 -0.95 -5.19
CA VAL A 50 -4.64 -2.13 -5.46
C VAL A 50 -3.26 -1.73 -5.97
N CYS A 51 -3.20 -0.88 -6.99
CA CYS A 51 -1.93 -0.45 -7.58
C CYS A 51 -1.37 0.83 -6.97
N LYS A 52 -2.18 1.57 -6.19
CA LYS A 52 -1.85 2.84 -5.54
C LYS A 52 -0.98 3.71 -6.44
N PRO A 53 -1.55 4.30 -7.52
CA PRO A 53 -0.76 4.94 -8.56
C PRO A 53 0.14 6.08 -8.05
N SER A 54 -0.25 6.73 -6.95
CA SER A 54 0.51 7.73 -6.19
C SER A 54 1.73 7.15 -5.44
N ASP A 55 1.70 5.88 -5.05
CA ASP A 55 2.72 5.25 -4.21
C ASP A 55 3.75 4.45 -5.00
N GLY A 56 5.04 4.64 -4.72
CA GLY A 56 6.13 3.85 -5.29
C GLY A 56 6.54 4.25 -6.72
N PRO A 57 7.36 3.44 -7.40
CA PRO A 57 8.01 3.84 -8.65
C PRO A 57 7.00 3.97 -9.80
N LYS A 58 7.22 4.98 -10.67
CA LYS A 58 6.41 5.20 -11.88
C LYS A 58 6.54 4.01 -12.83
N GLY A 59 5.50 3.73 -13.61
CA GLY A 59 5.49 2.68 -14.63
C GLY A 59 4.42 1.60 -14.40
N PRO A 60 4.54 0.44 -15.08
CA PRO A 60 3.55 -0.63 -14.98
C PRO A 60 3.50 -1.20 -13.55
N TRP A 61 2.32 -1.66 -13.15
CA TRP A 61 2.14 -2.33 -11.87
C TRP A 61 2.93 -3.65 -11.84
N GLN A 62 3.65 -3.86 -10.74
CA GLN A 62 4.38 -5.08 -10.42
C GLN A 62 3.64 -5.81 -9.30
N SER A 63 3.58 -7.14 -9.37
CA SER A 63 2.90 -7.92 -8.35
C SER A 63 3.64 -7.84 -7.01
N VAL A 64 2.96 -8.15 -5.91
CA VAL A 64 3.58 -8.22 -4.57
C VAL A 64 4.74 -9.23 -4.56
N LYS A 65 4.64 -10.32 -5.33
CA LYS A 65 5.70 -11.33 -5.47
C LYS A 65 6.93 -10.73 -6.17
N ASP A 66 6.72 -10.03 -7.27
CA ASP A 66 7.81 -9.43 -8.07
C ASP A 66 8.54 -8.32 -7.30
N ARG A 67 7.80 -7.52 -6.51
CA ARG A 67 8.40 -6.47 -5.67
C ARG A 67 9.31 -7.04 -4.57
N ARG A 68 8.98 -8.22 -4.02
CA ARG A 68 9.73 -8.85 -2.93
C ARG A 68 11.07 -9.42 -3.39
N GLN A 69 11.21 -9.81 -4.65
CA GLN A 69 12.46 -10.35 -5.18
C GLN A 69 13.54 -9.29 -5.40
N LYS A 70 13.18 -8.02 -5.67
CA LYS A 70 14.16 -6.97 -5.98
C LYS A 70 14.92 -6.40 -4.77
N ILE A 71 14.43 -6.62 -3.55
CA ILE A 71 15.12 -6.23 -2.30
C ILE A 71 16.08 -7.31 -1.80
N GLY A 72 16.26 -8.41 -2.53
CA GLY A 72 17.13 -9.52 -2.18
C GLY A 72 18.25 -9.76 -3.18
N ASN A 73 18.98 -8.72 -3.60
CA ASN A 73 20.35 -8.89 -4.12
C ASN A 73 21.14 -7.56 -4.16
N SER A 74 21.30 -6.92 -2.99
CA SER A 74 22.17 -5.75 -2.83
C SER A 74 23.17 -5.96 -1.70
N PHE A 75 23.76 -7.15 -1.62
CA PHE A 75 24.94 -7.40 -0.81
C PHE A 75 25.92 -8.29 -1.58
N SER A 76 26.49 -7.76 -2.65
CA SER A 76 27.66 -8.35 -3.27
C SER A 76 28.56 -7.24 -3.82
N MET A 77 29.33 -6.59 -2.93
CA MET A 77 30.69 -6.14 -3.25
C MET A 77 31.43 -5.70 -1.98
N SER A 78 32.10 -6.67 -1.34
CA SER A 78 33.46 -6.59 -0.77
C SER A 78 33.63 -7.68 0.31
N THR A 79 33.80 -8.92 -0.15
CA THR A 79 34.45 -9.95 0.67
C THR A 79 35.94 -9.62 0.74
N SER A 80 36.39 -9.01 1.83
CA SER A 80 37.72 -9.21 2.44
C SER A 80 37.73 -8.51 3.79
N LEU A 81 38.04 -9.25 4.86
CA LEU A 81 38.26 -8.80 6.25
C LEU A 81 37.02 -8.71 7.17
N ILE A 82 36.31 -9.82 7.40
CA ILE A 82 35.81 -10.13 8.75
C ILE A 82 35.96 -11.64 8.98
N ASN A 83 37.16 -12.05 9.37
CA ASN A 83 37.33 -13.24 10.16
C ASN A 83 37.03 -12.78 11.59
N ASP A 84 35.89 -13.19 12.15
CA ASP A 84 35.81 -13.49 13.59
C ASP A 84 34.55 -14.29 13.88
N SER A 85 34.79 -15.42 14.53
CA SER A 85 33.86 -16.47 14.86
C SER A 85 32.83 -16.01 15.88
N ASN A 86 31.59 -15.72 15.46
CA ASN A 86 30.46 -15.88 16.37
C ASN A 86 29.14 -16.22 15.63
N GLN A 87 28.74 -17.48 15.76
CA GLN A 87 27.53 -18.06 15.22
C GLN A 87 26.28 -17.45 15.88
N ILE A 88 25.65 -16.46 15.24
CA ILE A 88 24.24 -16.12 15.49
C ILE A 88 23.44 -16.45 14.23
N SER A 89 23.15 -17.74 14.09
CA SER A 89 22.07 -18.18 13.23
C SER A 89 20.74 -17.88 13.93
N LYS A 90 19.90 -17.07 13.27
CA LYS A 90 18.42 -17.21 13.18
C LYS A 90 17.86 -15.98 12.45
N GLY A 91 17.86 -16.08 11.13
CA GLY A 91 16.97 -15.28 10.30
C GLY A 91 15.53 -15.58 10.68
N HIS A 92 14.76 -14.54 11.00
CA HIS A 92 13.35 -14.69 11.29
C HIS A 92 12.59 -14.94 9.98
N ASN A 93 12.16 -16.19 9.80
CA ASN A 93 11.12 -16.55 8.85
C ASN A 93 9.80 -15.93 9.32
N ILE A 94 9.31 -14.90 8.62
CA ILE A 94 7.92 -14.44 8.79
C ILE A 94 7.05 -15.47 8.06
N SER A 95 6.80 -16.57 8.75
CA SER A 95 5.79 -17.58 8.43
C SER A 95 4.42 -16.91 8.36
N LYS A 96 3.54 -17.49 7.53
CA LYS A 96 2.11 -17.19 7.39
C LYS A 96 1.52 -16.64 8.71
N VAL A 97 0.90 -15.46 8.65
CA VAL A 97 0.06 -14.96 9.75
C VAL A 97 -1.14 -15.90 9.87
N ASP A 98 -1.09 -16.78 10.87
CA ASP A 98 -2.25 -17.56 11.32
C ASP A 98 -3.32 -16.60 11.85
N ARG A 99 -4.51 -16.63 11.26
CA ARG A 99 -5.64 -15.73 11.58
C ARG A 99 -6.22 -15.91 13.00
N ASN A 100 -5.66 -16.80 13.82
CA ASN A 100 -6.22 -17.16 15.13
C ASN A 100 -5.55 -16.45 16.32
N LYS A 101 -4.68 -15.44 16.10
CA LYS A 101 -3.96 -14.71 17.16
C LYS A 101 -4.49 -13.30 17.47
N THR A 102 -5.74 -13.01 17.12
CA THR A 102 -6.43 -11.75 17.50
C THR A 102 -7.67 -12.04 18.36
N LYS A 103 -7.51 -12.80 19.46
CA LYS A 103 -8.58 -12.98 20.46
C LYS A 103 -8.17 -12.72 21.91
N SER A 104 -6.95 -12.26 22.19
CA SER A 104 -6.48 -12.04 23.56
C SER A 104 -6.04 -10.60 23.86
N ASN A 105 -6.39 -9.62 23.03
CA ASN A 105 -6.04 -8.22 23.30
C ASN A 105 -7.24 -7.28 23.05
N LEU A 106 -8.34 -7.56 23.73
CA LEU A 106 -9.55 -6.72 23.78
C LEU A 106 -9.90 -6.27 25.21
N ASN A 107 -9.04 -6.54 26.21
CA ASN A 107 -9.31 -6.18 27.61
C ASN A 107 -8.39 -5.09 28.18
N GLU A 108 -7.63 -4.36 27.35
CA GLU A 108 -6.73 -3.28 27.83
C GLU A 108 -7.04 -1.89 27.26
N LEU A 109 -8.20 -1.70 26.62
CA LEU A 109 -8.68 -0.38 26.18
C LEU A 109 -9.99 0.09 26.86
N SER A 110 -10.57 -0.67 27.80
CA SER A 110 -11.76 -0.25 28.54
C SER A 110 -11.48 0.76 29.66
N ASP A 111 -10.22 0.90 30.09
CA ASP A 111 -9.90 1.62 31.33
C ASP A 111 -9.40 3.05 31.09
N TYR A 112 -9.14 3.43 29.83
CA TYR A 112 -8.68 4.78 29.47
C TYR A 112 -9.83 5.75 29.15
N THR A 113 -11.02 5.24 28.83
CA THR A 113 -12.21 6.05 28.54
C THR A 113 -13.06 6.40 29.76
N ALA A 114 -12.72 5.91 30.95
CA ALA A 114 -13.47 6.16 32.19
C ALA A 114 -12.90 7.30 33.07
N LYS A 115 -11.90 8.05 32.60
CA LYS A 115 -11.25 9.13 33.38
C LYS A 115 -11.27 10.52 32.73
N ASN A 116 -12.00 10.70 31.63
CA ASN A 116 -12.01 11.97 30.88
C ASN A 116 -13.43 12.43 30.52
N THR A 117 -14.40 12.21 31.42
CA THR A 117 -15.77 12.73 31.28
C THR A 117 -16.23 13.31 32.60
N ASP A 118 -15.51 14.30 33.12
CA ASP A 118 -16.01 15.22 34.12
C ASP A 118 -15.24 16.53 33.89
N LEU A 119 -15.93 17.67 33.89
CA LEU A 119 -15.44 19.05 33.64
C LEU A 119 -15.51 19.50 32.17
N GLU A 120 -16.70 19.87 31.71
CA GLU A 120 -17.11 21.25 31.40
C GLU A 120 -18.54 21.23 30.81
N GLU A 121 -19.53 20.95 31.67
CA GLU A 121 -20.82 21.64 31.56
C GLU A 121 -20.61 22.98 32.25
N ASP A 122 -20.49 24.07 31.48
CA ASP A 122 -21.03 25.37 31.85
C ASP A 122 -20.84 26.34 30.69
N LEU A 123 -21.88 27.14 30.45
CA LEU A 123 -22.01 28.21 29.45
C LEU A 123 -22.51 27.72 28.08
N PHE A 124 -23.83 27.69 27.91
CA PHE A 124 -24.56 28.54 26.95
C PHE A 124 -26.04 28.12 26.92
N THR A 125 -26.89 28.84 27.66
CA THR A 125 -28.31 29.00 27.34
C THR A 125 -28.82 30.30 27.96
N ASP A 126 -29.26 31.19 27.06
CA ASP A 126 -30.04 32.45 27.18
C ASP A 126 -29.82 33.41 28.36
#